data_AF-A0AAU1WSU9-F1
#
_entry.id   AF-A0AAU1WSU9-F1
#
_cell.length_a   1.000
_cell.length_b   1.000
_cell.length_c   1.000
_cell.angle_alpha   90.00
_cell.angle_beta   90.00
_cell.angle_gamma   90.00
#
_symmetry.space_group_name_H-M   'P 1'
#
loop_
_entity.id
_entity.type
_entity.pdbx_description
1 polymer ?
#
loop_
_entity_poly.entity_id
_entity_poly.type
_entity_poly.pdbx_seq_one_letter_code
_entity_poly.pdbx_strand_id
1 'polypeptide(L)'
;MLVPDPNPPEHGERLQDFTLKVFMDALDLIEHEGNDLEWVIGELQRTKGTFGLYRRREAHPLLLSWSAEAVRRYLAARVADQSARQAAHLPLSVPVRDMWVLGQDPGPVDERGVDTYEMTAWGRRYAALDDSTRELWLLSFGAAKEDRPKGEKAAAAYVAARGRPAGGGWRKRHIPVPFHELPQFRTALPEKVRVIEFGCGDGKHNELLDWNRYEARQHFTAEGWPALRQAIDGTGTHPGSSCVDCKALSGCSALPRTPELLRITSPERKRPRRSLSVTDLRAYRDCPAKYHATRQLKLRSAKPESPEVRRGRVVDDILNQRHGITPYQACQVLPGPVDPASWGAGVLHLSGKEALDGAAMLEQHAFYCPLDGLAAEEEVRVQYQAVCYDPELDLILIATPDLLHTRRGGWIWRETKTASRYLYEGESLLSRYPQLALGVVMLAAGVLGGDVTRSRVELELLHTDDVTFEELDPSRPGTVDEARDVIAQLAQPWVEDQDYSANPGRYCSSCEALEWCHPGIEHLATKKEGPR
;
A
#
# COMPACT_ATOMS: atom_id res chain seq x y z
N MET A 1 -1.16 3.91 -28.99
CA MET A 1 -1.89 3.09 -27.98
C MET A 1 -0.96 1.97 -27.56
N LEU A 2 -0.77 1.77 -26.26
CA LEU A 2 0.04 0.65 -25.77
C LEU A 2 -0.69 -0.66 -26.05
N VAL A 3 0.03 -1.64 -26.63
CA VAL A 3 -0.52 -2.97 -26.92
C VAL A 3 -0.12 -3.91 -25.78
N PRO A 4 -1.01 -4.81 -25.34
CA PRO A 4 -0.64 -5.84 -24.38
C PRO A 4 0.53 -6.70 -24.87
N ASP A 5 1.45 -7.00 -23.96
CA ASP A 5 2.58 -7.91 -24.12
C ASP A 5 2.04 -9.32 -24.46
N PRO A 6 2.69 -10.04 -25.38
CA PRO A 6 2.22 -11.34 -25.85
C PRO A 6 2.22 -12.41 -24.77
N ASN A 7 3.14 -12.31 -23.80
CA ASN A 7 3.25 -13.17 -22.64
C ASN A 7 3.22 -12.30 -21.37
N PRO A 8 2.05 -11.99 -20.80
CA PRO A 8 1.98 -11.27 -19.54
C PRO A 8 2.66 -12.09 -18.43
N PRO A 9 3.18 -11.47 -17.36
CA PRO A 9 3.81 -12.21 -16.27
C PRO A 9 2.82 -13.22 -15.68
N GLU A 10 3.09 -14.51 -15.89
CA GLU A 10 2.25 -15.62 -15.39
C GLU A 10 2.87 -16.35 -14.20
N HIS A 11 4.08 -15.98 -13.81
CA HIS A 11 4.69 -16.51 -12.61
C HIS A 11 3.96 -15.94 -11.40
N GLY A 12 3.90 -16.70 -10.32
CA GLY A 12 3.52 -16.10 -9.06
C GLY A 12 4.32 -16.67 -7.92
N GLU A 13 4.21 -16.00 -6.79
CA GLU A 13 5.07 -16.21 -5.64
C GLU A 13 4.97 -17.63 -5.08
N ARG A 14 5.96 -18.03 -4.30
CA ARG A 14 5.93 -19.31 -3.58
C ARG A 14 4.80 -19.33 -2.54
N LEU A 15 4.61 -18.21 -1.85
CA LEU A 15 3.62 -18.03 -0.79
C LEU A 15 2.36 -17.35 -1.32
N GLN A 16 1.27 -17.46 -0.56
CA GLN A 16 0.06 -16.68 -0.77
C GLN A 16 0.38 -15.17 -0.71
N ASP A 17 0.10 -14.46 -1.80
CA ASP A 17 0.36 -13.04 -1.98
C ASP A 17 -0.90 -12.17 -1.84
N PHE A 18 -2.10 -12.78 -1.89
CA PHE A 18 -3.34 -12.07 -1.61
C PHE A 18 -3.73 -12.18 -0.13
N THR A 19 -3.45 -11.11 0.63
CA THR A 19 -3.65 -11.02 2.09
C THR A 19 -5.03 -11.51 2.55
N LEU A 20 -6.11 -11.02 1.94
CA LEU A 20 -7.46 -11.34 2.41
C LEU A 20 -7.95 -12.72 1.98
N LYS A 21 -7.20 -13.44 1.14
CA LYS A 21 -7.68 -14.72 0.60
C LYS A 21 -7.99 -15.72 1.71
N VAL A 22 -6.99 -15.99 2.53
CA VAL A 22 -7.03 -16.99 3.61
C VAL A 22 -8.15 -16.68 4.62
N PHE A 23 -8.28 -15.41 4.99
CA PHE A 23 -9.37 -14.91 5.83
C PHE A 23 -10.75 -15.14 5.20
N MET A 24 -10.92 -14.78 3.92
CA MET A 24 -12.19 -14.94 3.20
C MET A 24 -12.60 -16.40 3.06
N ASP A 25 -11.65 -17.30 2.79
CA ASP A 25 -11.93 -18.73 2.68
C ASP A 25 -12.33 -19.33 4.03
N ALA A 26 -11.67 -18.91 5.11
CA ALA A 26 -12.06 -19.33 6.46
C ALA A 26 -13.50 -18.91 6.76
N LEU A 27 -13.88 -17.67 6.43
CA LEU A 27 -15.26 -17.21 6.57
C LEU A 27 -16.22 -17.97 5.66
N ASP A 28 -15.83 -18.35 4.45
CA ASP A 28 -16.69 -19.15 3.56
C ASP A 28 -17.01 -20.53 4.17
N LEU A 29 -16.04 -21.19 4.82
CA LEU A 29 -16.26 -22.46 5.53
C LEU A 29 -17.25 -22.31 6.69
N ILE A 30 -17.24 -21.17 7.38
CA ILE A 30 -18.14 -20.91 8.51
C ILE A 30 -19.53 -20.50 8.00
N GLU A 31 -19.58 -19.46 7.18
CA GLU A 31 -20.82 -18.80 6.75
C GLU A 31 -21.62 -19.60 5.72
N HIS A 32 -20.97 -20.44 4.92
CA HIS A 32 -21.63 -21.17 3.83
C HIS A 32 -21.62 -22.68 4.00
N GLU A 33 -20.70 -23.23 4.79
CA GLU A 33 -20.58 -24.67 5.02
C GLU A 33 -20.91 -25.07 6.46
N GLY A 34 -21.17 -24.09 7.34
CA GLY A 34 -21.65 -24.34 8.71
C GLY A 34 -20.59 -24.97 9.62
N ASN A 35 -19.31 -24.85 9.27
CA ASN A 35 -18.24 -25.39 10.08
C ASN A 35 -18.03 -24.54 11.35
N ASP A 36 -17.63 -25.22 12.43
CA ASP A 36 -17.30 -24.57 13.69
C ASP A 36 -16.04 -23.70 13.59
N LEU A 37 -16.01 -22.58 14.32
CA LEU A 37 -14.91 -21.63 14.34
C LEU A 37 -13.59 -22.31 14.71
N GLU A 38 -13.55 -23.06 15.81
CA GLU A 38 -12.30 -23.64 16.30
C GLU A 38 -11.81 -24.77 15.36
N TRP A 39 -12.73 -25.50 14.74
CA TRP A 39 -12.38 -26.42 13.66
C TRP A 39 -11.72 -25.69 12.47
N VAL A 40 -12.32 -24.59 12.00
CA VAL A 40 -11.76 -23.82 10.86
C VAL A 40 -10.40 -23.22 11.21
N ILE A 41 -10.19 -22.71 12.43
CA ILE A 41 -8.88 -22.24 12.87
C ILE A 41 -7.86 -23.38 12.95
N GLY A 42 -8.27 -24.56 13.41
CA GLY A 42 -7.42 -25.77 13.40
C GLY A 42 -7.01 -26.17 11.98
N GLU A 43 -7.95 -26.20 11.04
CA GLU A 43 -7.71 -26.49 9.63
C GLU A 43 -6.82 -25.45 8.94
N LEU A 44 -7.03 -24.17 9.25
CA LEU A 44 -6.19 -23.06 8.80
C LEU A 44 -4.72 -23.31 9.15
N GLN A 45 -4.43 -23.69 10.40
CA GLN A 45 -3.06 -23.97 10.83
C GLN A 45 -2.52 -25.28 10.21
N ARG A 46 -3.31 -26.36 10.28
CA ARG A 46 -2.92 -27.70 9.79
C ARG A 46 -2.58 -27.71 8.31
N THR A 47 -3.35 -26.96 7.51
CA THR A 47 -3.19 -26.91 6.05
C THR A 47 -2.42 -25.67 5.57
N LYS A 48 -1.90 -24.85 6.49
CA LYS A 48 -1.23 -23.58 6.22
C LYS A 48 -2.05 -22.67 5.30
N GLY A 49 -3.35 -22.57 5.56
CA GLY A 49 -4.29 -21.71 4.83
C GLY A 49 -4.70 -22.23 3.45
N THR A 50 -4.30 -23.45 3.07
CA THR A 50 -4.72 -24.05 1.80
C THR A 50 -6.13 -24.64 1.86
N PHE A 51 -6.60 -25.05 3.04
CA PHE A 51 -7.85 -25.76 3.27
C PHE A 51 -8.00 -27.00 2.36
N GLY A 52 -6.89 -27.72 2.13
CA GLY A 52 -6.86 -28.94 1.32
C GLY A 52 -6.86 -28.73 -0.20
N LEU A 53 -6.85 -27.48 -0.68
CA LEU A 53 -6.83 -27.18 -2.11
C LEU A 53 -5.41 -27.24 -2.68
N TYR A 54 -5.11 -28.29 -3.45
CA TYR A 54 -3.76 -28.58 -3.97
C TYR A 54 -3.13 -27.49 -4.87
N ARG A 55 -3.93 -26.62 -5.49
CA ARG A 55 -3.44 -25.49 -6.32
C ARG A 55 -3.18 -24.23 -5.51
N ARG A 56 -3.58 -24.21 -4.23
CA ARG A 56 -3.41 -23.04 -3.37
C ARG A 56 -2.03 -23.05 -2.74
N ARG A 57 -1.38 -21.89 -2.78
CA ARG A 57 -0.09 -21.66 -2.11
C ARG A 57 -0.29 -21.61 -0.61
N GLU A 58 0.70 -22.13 0.10
CA GLU A 58 0.76 -21.99 1.56
C GLU A 58 0.83 -20.52 1.95
N ALA A 59 0.19 -20.17 3.05
CA ALA A 59 0.31 -18.85 3.65
C ALA A 59 1.50 -18.77 4.60
N HIS A 60 2.13 -17.61 4.63
CA HIS A 60 3.19 -17.31 5.60
C HIS A 60 2.65 -17.42 7.05
N PRO A 61 3.44 -17.89 8.04
CA PRO A 61 2.97 -18.04 9.42
C PRO A 61 2.33 -16.78 10.02
N LEU A 62 2.87 -15.59 9.72
CA LEU A 62 2.29 -14.32 10.19
C LEU A 62 0.89 -14.08 9.59
N LEU A 63 0.66 -14.48 8.34
CA LEU A 63 -0.66 -14.37 7.70
C LEU A 63 -1.67 -15.34 8.33
N LEU A 64 -1.22 -16.54 8.75
CA LEU A 64 -2.07 -17.50 9.46
C LEU A 64 -2.51 -16.94 10.82
N SER A 65 -1.57 -16.41 11.60
CA SER A 65 -1.86 -15.80 12.91
C SER A 65 -2.81 -14.60 12.77
N TRP A 66 -2.55 -13.72 11.81
CA TRP A 66 -3.44 -12.59 11.53
C TRP A 66 -4.83 -13.03 11.07
N SER A 67 -4.92 -14.01 10.16
CA SER A 67 -6.20 -14.48 9.63
C SER A 67 -7.06 -15.11 10.73
N ALA A 68 -6.45 -15.90 11.62
CA ALA A 68 -7.15 -16.52 12.72
C ALA A 68 -7.81 -15.48 13.65
N GLU A 69 -7.08 -14.43 13.97
CA GLU A 69 -7.60 -13.34 14.81
C GLU A 69 -8.63 -12.47 14.08
N ALA A 70 -8.38 -12.15 12.80
CA ALA A 70 -9.32 -11.40 11.97
C ALA A 70 -10.67 -12.14 11.83
N VAL A 71 -10.68 -13.47 11.67
CA VAL A 71 -11.91 -14.28 11.62
C VAL A 71 -12.70 -14.13 12.92
N ARG A 72 -12.06 -14.28 14.08
CA ARG A 72 -12.72 -14.12 15.39
C ARG A 72 -13.34 -12.73 15.54
N ARG A 73 -12.57 -11.70 15.22
CA ARG A 73 -13.01 -10.30 15.28
C ARG A 73 -14.19 -10.03 14.34
N TYR A 74 -14.13 -10.58 13.13
CA TYR A 74 -15.19 -10.43 12.13
C TYR A 74 -16.50 -11.03 12.61
N LEU A 75 -16.47 -12.27 13.11
CA LEU A 75 -17.66 -12.95 13.61
C LEU A 75 -18.25 -12.23 14.82
N ALA A 76 -17.40 -11.75 15.75
CA ALA A 76 -17.85 -10.93 16.87
C ALA A 76 -18.54 -9.63 16.42
N ALA A 77 -17.95 -8.93 15.43
CA ALA A 77 -18.55 -7.73 14.85
C ALA A 77 -19.89 -8.03 14.15
N ARG A 78 -20.00 -9.15 13.44
CA ARG A 78 -21.25 -9.60 12.82
C ARG A 78 -22.32 -9.89 13.87
N VAL A 79 -22.00 -10.59 14.96
CA VAL A 79 -22.95 -10.84 16.06
C VAL A 79 -23.45 -9.53 16.67
N ALA A 80 -22.55 -8.57 16.89
CA ALA A 80 -22.90 -7.25 17.43
C ALA A 80 -23.85 -6.47 16.49
N ASP A 81 -23.54 -6.41 15.19
CA ASP A 81 -24.42 -5.76 14.20
C ASP A 81 -25.80 -6.44 14.14
N GLN A 82 -25.87 -7.78 14.11
CA GLN A 82 -27.15 -8.49 14.08
C GLN A 82 -27.98 -8.29 15.34
N SER A 83 -27.34 -8.24 16.51
CA SER A 83 -28.00 -7.92 17.78
C SER A 83 -28.56 -6.50 17.80
N ALA A 84 -27.81 -5.52 17.27
CA ALA A 84 -28.27 -4.15 17.12
C ALA A 84 -29.47 -4.05 16.17
N ARG A 85 -29.46 -4.79 15.05
CA ARG A 85 -30.59 -4.87 14.12
C ARG A 85 -31.83 -5.46 14.77
N GLN A 86 -31.68 -6.56 15.51
CA GLN A 86 -32.78 -7.19 16.22
C GLN A 86 -33.40 -6.24 17.25
N ALA A 87 -32.57 -5.51 18.01
CA ALA A 87 -33.03 -4.49 18.94
C ALA A 87 -33.79 -3.35 18.23
N ALA A 88 -33.36 -2.97 17.02
CA ALA A 88 -34.03 -2.00 16.16
C ALA A 88 -35.24 -2.57 15.40
N HIS A 89 -35.63 -3.82 15.64
CA HIS A 89 -36.74 -4.50 14.96
C HIS A 89 -36.55 -4.57 13.43
N LEU A 90 -35.29 -4.61 12.99
CA LEU A 90 -34.92 -4.77 11.59
C LEU A 90 -34.72 -6.25 11.26
N PRO A 91 -35.04 -6.69 10.03
CA PRO A 91 -34.78 -8.06 9.57
C PRO A 91 -33.31 -8.44 9.70
N LEU A 92 -33.05 -9.68 10.13
CA LEU A 92 -31.72 -10.26 10.15
C LEU A 92 -31.21 -10.49 8.73
N SER A 93 -29.89 -10.34 8.55
CA SER A 93 -29.22 -10.55 7.27
C SER A 93 -28.44 -11.86 7.27
N VAL A 94 -28.50 -12.59 6.16
CA VAL A 94 -27.82 -13.88 5.96
C VAL A 94 -26.72 -13.78 4.90
N PRO A 95 -25.63 -14.57 5.02
CA PRO A 95 -24.53 -14.57 4.06
C PRO A 95 -24.96 -14.91 2.63
N VAL A 96 -24.41 -14.21 1.64
CA VAL A 96 -24.65 -14.43 0.21
C VAL A 96 -23.35 -14.84 -0.48
N ARG A 97 -23.30 -16.09 -0.97
CA ARG A 97 -22.11 -16.66 -1.64
C ARG A 97 -21.85 -16.01 -3.00
N ASP A 98 -22.90 -15.74 -3.78
CA ASP A 98 -22.76 -15.24 -5.17
C ASP A 98 -22.15 -13.84 -5.21
N MET A 99 -21.37 -13.56 -6.25
CA MET A 99 -20.96 -12.20 -6.57
C MET A 99 -22.16 -11.42 -7.10
N TRP A 100 -22.24 -10.13 -6.80
CA TRP A 100 -23.16 -9.21 -7.48
C TRP A 100 -22.42 -8.54 -8.63
N VAL A 101 -22.95 -8.70 -9.86
CA VAL A 101 -22.30 -8.21 -11.08
C VAL A 101 -23.28 -7.36 -11.90
N LEU A 102 -22.79 -6.24 -12.42
CA LEU A 102 -23.48 -5.37 -13.37
C LEU A 102 -22.84 -5.47 -14.75
N GLY A 103 -23.63 -5.25 -15.81
CA GLY A 103 -23.12 -5.13 -17.18
C GLY A 103 -22.66 -6.44 -17.82
N GLN A 104 -23.38 -7.54 -17.58
CA GLN A 104 -23.03 -8.89 -18.08
C GLN A 104 -23.43 -9.13 -19.54
N ASP A 105 -24.41 -8.38 -20.04
CA ASP A 105 -24.95 -8.55 -21.38
C ASP A 105 -24.09 -7.78 -22.40
N PRO A 106 -23.59 -8.41 -23.49
CA PRO A 106 -22.80 -7.73 -24.50
C PRO A 106 -23.59 -6.61 -25.19
N GLY A 107 -22.97 -5.45 -25.32
CA GLY A 107 -23.44 -4.34 -26.14
C GLY A 107 -22.71 -4.26 -27.48
N PRO A 108 -22.91 -3.17 -28.24
CA PRO A 108 -22.07 -2.85 -29.38
C PRO A 108 -20.58 -2.77 -28.96
N VAL A 109 -19.71 -3.29 -29.82
CA VAL A 109 -18.26 -3.15 -29.66
C VAL A 109 -17.90 -1.67 -29.75
N ASP A 110 -17.23 -1.14 -28.73
CA ASP A 110 -16.76 0.24 -28.72
C ASP A 110 -15.44 0.42 -29.47
N GLU A 111 -14.92 1.66 -29.51
CA GLU A 111 -13.67 2.01 -30.21
C GLU A 111 -12.42 1.28 -29.67
N ARG A 112 -12.52 0.65 -28.50
CA ARG A 112 -11.44 -0.13 -27.87
C ARG A 112 -11.54 -1.62 -28.19
N GLY A 113 -12.56 -2.04 -28.95
CA GLY A 113 -12.84 -3.44 -29.20
C GLY A 113 -13.53 -4.13 -28.03
N VAL A 114 -14.08 -3.38 -27.07
CA VAL A 114 -14.76 -3.94 -25.88
C VAL A 114 -16.27 -3.95 -26.13
N ASP A 115 -16.89 -5.11 -25.93
CA ASP A 115 -18.35 -5.30 -26.06
C ASP A 115 -19.04 -5.43 -24.69
N THR A 116 -18.30 -5.51 -23.59
CA THR A 116 -18.87 -5.77 -22.26
C THR A 116 -18.01 -5.14 -21.16
N TYR A 117 -18.67 -4.42 -20.24
CA TYR A 117 -18.05 -3.89 -19.03
C TYR A 117 -18.74 -4.47 -17.81
N GLU A 118 -18.03 -5.35 -17.10
CA GLU A 118 -18.53 -5.91 -15.85
C GLU A 118 -18.08 -5.07 -14.67
N MET A 119 -19.02 -4.72 -13.80
CA MET A 119 -18.71 -4.07 -12.52
C MET A 119 -19.10 -4.99 -11.36
N THR A 120 -18.14 -5.20 -10.46
CA THR A 120 -18.29 -5.98 -9.23
C THR A 120 -17.83 -5.16 -8.04
N ALA A 121 -18.33 -5.49 -6.85
CA ALA A 121 -17.87 -4.90 -5.60
C ALA A 121 -17.27 -6.00 -4.72
N TRP A 122 -16.13 -5.67 -4.11
CA TRP A 122 -15.32 -6.61 -3.35
C TRP A 122 -15.58 -6.45 -1.84
N GLY A 123 -15.92 -7.54 -1.15
CA GLY A 123 -16.29 -7.55 0.27
C GLY A 123 -17.14 -8.77 0.63
N ARG A 124 -17.55 -8.90 1.90
CA ARG A 124 -18.55 -9.90 2.33
C ARG A 124 -19.96 -9.39 2.02
N ARG A 125 -20.84 -10.27 1.57
CA ARG A 125 -22.18 -9.91 1.07
C ARG A 125 -23.24 -10.55 1.94
N TYR A 126 -24.26 -9.78 2.27
CA TYR A 126 -25.41 -10.25 3.03
C TYR A 126 -26.71 -9.73 2.43
N ALA A 127 -27.80 -10.45 2.67
CA ALA A 127 -29.14 -10.03 2.30
C ALA A 127 -30.10 -10.29 3.46
N ALA A 128 -31.01 -9.36 3.71
CA ALA A 128 -32.11 -9.55 4.64
C ALA A 128 -33.03 -10.65 4.16
N LEU A 129 -33.56 -11.46 5.07
CA LEU A 129 -34.45 -12.59 4.74
C LEU A 129 -35.76 -12.15 4.07
N ASP A 130 -36.21 -10.93 4.34
CA ASP A 130 -37.40 -10.33 3.76
C ASP A 130 -37.12 -9.54 2.48
N ASP A 131 -35.93 -9.67 1.89
CA ASP A 131 -35.44 -8.99 0.70
C ASP A 131 -35.31 -7.45 0.76
N SER A 132 -35.67 -6.82 1.88
CA SER A 132 -35.65 -5.36 2.06
C SER A 132 -34.26 -4.73 1.89
N THR A 133 -33.20 -5.43 2.31
CA THR A 133 -31.86 -4.85 2.44
C THR A 133 -30.78 -5.78 1.91
N ARG A 134 -29.80 -5.22 1.19
CA ARG A 134 -28.51 -5.87 0.92
C ARG A 134 -27.39 -5.14 1.62
N GLU A 135 -26.41 -5.88 2.12
CA GLU A 135 -25.28 -5.32 2.85
C GLU A 135 -23.97 -5.76 2.19
N LEU A 136 -23.05 -4.81 2.04
CA LEU A 136 -21.70 -5.07 1.59
C LEU A 136 -20.71 -4.62 2.67
N TRP A 137 -19.97 -5.59 3.21
CA TRP A 137 -18.92 -5.36 4.18
C TRP A 137 -17.57 -5.28 3.46
N LEU A 138 -17.09 -4.06 3.26
CA LEU A 138 -15.75 -3.77 2.76
C LEU A 138 -14.73 -4.06 3.85
N LEU A 139 -13.57 -4.57 3.46
CA LEU A 139 -12.53 -5.02 4.39
C LEU A 139 -11.29 -4.14 4.28
N SER A 140 -10.79 -3.70 5.42
CA SER A 140 -9.49 -3.06 5.57
C SER A 140 -8.57 -3.92 6.44
N PHE A 141 -7.28 -4.02 6.07
CA PHE A 141 -6.35 -4.89 6.79
C PHE A 141 -6.10 -4.46 8.24
N GLY A 142 -6.09 -3.14 8.47
CA GLY A 142 -5.89 -2.51 9.78
C GLY A 142 -7.22 -2.09 10.40
N ALA A 143 -7.38 -0.79 10.64
CA ALA A 143 -8.60 -0.22 11.19
C ALA A 143 -9.68 0.03 10.13
N ALA A 144 -10.93 0.14 10.57
CA ALA A 144 -12.04 0.58 9.73
C ALA A 144 -11.81 2.03 9.28
N LYS A 145 -11.87 2.25 7.96
CA LYS A 145 -11.83 3.58 7.33
C LYS A 145 -13.18 4.28 7.43
N GLU A 146 -13.16 5.60 7.55
CA GLU A 146 -14.39 6.43 7.55
C GLU A 146 -14.49 7.27 6.27
N ASP A 147 -13.37 7.53 5.60
CA ASP A 147 -13.17 8.55 4.59
C ASP A 147 -12.94 7.99 3.17
N ARG A 148 -13.57 6.86 2.84
CA ARG A 148 -13.47 6.31 1.47
C ARG A 148 -13.92 7.32 0.40
N PRO A 149 -13.26 7.37 -0.78
CA PRO A 149 -13.66 8.24 -1.88
C PRO A 149 -15.14 8.08 -2.25
N LYS A 150 -15.82 9.19 -2.54
CA LYS A 150 -17.26 9.21 -2.85
C LYS A 150 -17.61 8.29 -4.02
N GLY A 151 -16.81 8.32 -5.10
CA GLY A 151 -17.02 7.47 -6.27
C GLY A 151 -16.91 5.98 -5.97
N GLU A 152 -15.97 5.58 -5.10
CA GLU A 152 -15.81 4.19 -4.67
C GLU A 152 -17.02 3.72 -3.85
N LYS A 153 -17.45 4.51 -2.86
CA LYS A 153 -18.65 4.23 -2.07
C LYS A 153 -19.90 4.12 -2.95
N ALA A 154 -20.04 5.02 -3.92
CA ALA A 154 -21.17 5.03 -4.84
C ALA A 154 -21.18 3.82 -5.78
N ALA A 155 -20.03 3.40 -6.31
CA ALA A 155 -19.92 2.18 -7.12
C ALA A 155 -20.26 0.93 -6.31
N ALA A 156 -19.73 0.80 -5.10
CA ALA A 156 -20.01 -0.31 -4.19
C ALA A 156 -21.51 -0.42 -3.86
N ALA A 157 -22.13 0.69 -3.48
CA ALA A 157 -23.56 0.76 -3.19
C ALA A 157 -24.42 0.42 -4.42
N TYR A 158 -24.03 0.89 -5.61
CA TYR A 158 -24.77 0.63 -6.84
C TYR A 158 -24.70 -0.83 -7.28
N VAL A 159 -23.53 -1.48 -7.14
CA VAL A 159 -23.42 -2.93 -7.34
C VAL A 159 -24.30 -3.68 -6.37
N ALA A 160 -24.30 -3.34 -5.07
CA ALA A 160 -25.17 -3.99 -4.10
C ALA A 160 -26.66 -3.81 -4.45
N ALA A 161 -27.05 -2.61 -4.91
CA ALA A 161 -28.44 -2.25 -5.18
C ALA A 161 -29.02 -2.88 -6.45
N ARG A 162 -28.16 -3.19 -7.45
CA ARG A 162 -28.61 -3.54 -8.81
C ARG A 162 -27.93 -4.78 -9.39
N GLY A 163 -26.83 -5.24 -8.82
CA GLY A 163 -26.06 -6.36 -9.32
C GLY A 163 -26.85 -7.67 -9.28
N ARG A 164 -26.67 -8.47 -10.32
CA ARG A 164 -27.26 -9.80 -10.45
C ARG A 164 -26.31 -10.85 -9.84
N PRO A 165 -26.84 -11.88 -9.16
CA PRO A 165 -26.04 -13.00 -8.69
C PRO A 165 -25.30 -13.69 -9.83
N ALA A 166 -23.99 -13.89 -9.66
CA ALA A 166 -23.14 -14.54 -10.65
C ALA A 166 -22.05 -15.38 -9.97
N GLY A 167 -21.62 -16.43 -10.67
CA GLY A 167 -20.48 -17.25 -10.33
C GLY A 167 -19.32 -17.11 -11.32
N GLY A 168 -18.18 -17.71 -10.99
CA GLY A 168 -16.97 -17.65 -11.81
C GLY A 168 -16.24 -16.31 -11.68
N GLY A 169 -15.68 -15.80 -12.78
CA GLY A 169 -15.11 -14.45 -12.82
C GLY A 169 -13.62 -14.32 -12.45
N TRP A 170 -12.74 -15.03 -13.15
CA TRP A 170 -11.31 -14.68 -13.20
C TRP A 170 -10.77 -14.96 -14.61
N ARG A 171 -10.26 -13.92 -15.29
CA ARG A 171 -9.85 -13.95 -16.73
C ARG A 171 -10.96 -14.39 -17.71
N LYS A 172 -12.21 -14.50 -17.25
CA LYS A 172 -13.41 -14.86 -18.02
C LYS A 172 -14.58 -14.03 -17.50
N ARG A 173 -15.61 -13.87 -18.34
CA ARG A 173 -16.87 -13.22 -17.97
C ARG A 173 -17.54 -13.95 -16.80
N HIS A 174 -18.25 -13.20 -15.97
CA HIS A 174 -19.06 -13.77 -14.91
C HIS A 174 -20.29 -14.45 -15.50
N ILE A 175 -20.65 -15.60 -14.94
CA ILE A 175 -21.80 -16.39 -15.43
C ILE A 175 -22.97 -16.09 -14.48
N PRO A 176 -24.08 -15.49 -14.96
CA PRO A 176 -25.26 -15.29 -14.14
C PRO A 176 -25.75 -16.63 -13.56
N VAL A 177 -26.09 -16.63 -12.28
CA VAL A 177 -26.76 -17.80 -11.68
C VAL A 177 -28.25 -17.72 -12.05
N PRO A 178 -28.85 -18.79 -12.60
CA PRO A 178 -30.26 -18.77 -12.96
C PRO A 178 -31.14 -18.49 -11.74
N PHE A 179 -32.08 -17.54 -11.85
CA PHE A 179 -32.86 -17.09 -10.68
C PHE A 179 -33.72 -18.19 -10.05
N HIS A 180 -34.16 -19.17 -10.83
CA HIS A 180 -34.95 -20.30 -10.33
C HIS A 180 -34.13 -21.27 -9.46
N GLU A 181 -32.80 -21.17 -9.47
CA GLU A 181 -31.90 -21.96 -8.63
C GLU A 181 -31.62 -21.27 -7.28
N LEU A 182 -32.14 -20.05 -7.07
CA LEU A 182 -31.84 -19.22 -5.91
C LEU A 182 -33.12 -18.86 -5.14
N PRO A 183 -33.05 -18.77 -3.79
CA PRO A 183 -34.16 -18.23 -2.99
C PRO A 183 -34.36 -16.73 -3.27
N GLN A 184 -35.60 -16.26 -3.08
CA GLN A 184 -36.02 -14.89 -3.42
C GLN A 184 -35.10 -13.81 -2.87
N PHE A 185 -34.68 -13.89 -1.60
CA PHE A 185 -33.81 -12.89 -0.97
C PHE A 185 -32.44 -12.73 -1.65
N ARG A 186 -32.00 -13.70 -2.46
CA ARG A 186 -30.75 -13.62 -3.24
C ARG A 186 -30.95 -13.00 -4.62
N THR A 187 -32.15 -13.09 -5.19
CA THR A 187 -32.46 -12.60 -6.55
C THR A 187 -33.19 -11.27 -6.55
N ALA A 188 -33.98 -10.99 -5.51
CA ALA A 188 -34.79 -9.78 -5.39
C ALA A 188 -33.91 -8.52 -5.28
N LEU A 189 -34.38 -7.44 -5.89
CA LEU A 189 -33.74 -6.14 -5.79
C LEU A 189 -34.14 -5.52 -4.45
N PRO A 190 -33.18 -5.09 -3.61
CA PRO A 190 -33.50 -4.61 -2.28
C PRO A 190 -34.22 -3.26 -2.34
N GLU A 191 -34.84 -2.83 -1.24
CA GLU A 191 -35.27 -1.44 -1.08
C GLU A 191 -34.10 -0.55 -0.69
N LYS A 192 -33.24 -1.07 0.21
CA LYS A 192 -32.08 -0.38 0.79
C LYS A 192 -30.77 -1.15 0.62
N VAL A 193 -29.67 -0.42 0.63
CA VAL A 193 -28.31 -0.94 0.65
C VAL A 193 -27.50 -0.30 1.76
N ARG A 194 -26.81 -1.15 2.52
CA ARG A 194 -25.82 -0.72 3.51
C ARG A 194 -24.43 -1.05 3.01
N VAL A 195 -23.51 -0.09 3.07
CA VAL A 195 -22.09 -0.37 2.88
C VAL A 195 -21.39 -0.12 4.21
N ILE A 196 -20.74 -1.14 4.72
CA ILE A 196 -20.10 -1.17 6.03
C ILE A 196 -18.62 -1.38 5.80
N GLU A 197 -17.80 -0.60 6.49
CA GLU A 197 -16.36 -0.83 6.56
C GLU A 197 -16.03 -1.67 7.77
N PHE A 198 -15.19 -2.70 7.61
CA PHE A 198 -14.68 -3.51 8.71
C PHE A 198 -13.15 -3.49 8.73
N GLY A 199 -12.58 -3.17 9.90
CA GLY A 199 -11.15 -3.26 10.16
C GLY A 199 -10.77 -4.65 10.67
N CYS A 200 -10.11 -5.45 9.84
CA CYS A 200 -9.63 -6.78 10.23
C CYS A 200 -8.60 -6.72 11.37
N GLY A 201 -7.84 -5.63 11.45
CA GLY A 201 -6.76 -5.42 12.41
C GLY A 201 -7.21 -4.83 13.76
N ASP A 202 -8.39 -4.24 13.87
CA ASP A 202 -8.93 -3.71 15.15
C ASP A 202 -10.31 -4.30 15.53
N GLY A 203 -10.95 -5.01 14.61
CA GLY A 203 -12.27 -5.62 14.80
C GLY A 203 -13.44 -4.63 14.81
N LYS A 204 -13.19 -3.34 14.53
CA LYS A 204 -14.24 -2.32 14.50
C LYS A 204 -14.94 -2.32 13.15
N HIS A 205 -16.20 -1.88 13.15
CA HIS A 205 -16.92 -1.60 11.91
C HIS A 205 -17.62 -0.26 11.98
N ASN A 206 -17.69 0.41 10.84
CA ASN A 206 -18.34 1.71 10.65
C ASN A 206 -19.31 1.62 9.48
N GLU A 207 -20.53 2.12 9.65
CA GLU A 207 -21.46 2.26 8.53
C GLU A 207 -21.03 3.45 7.66
N LEU A 208 -20.69 3.18 6.39
CA LEU A 208 -20.28 4.23 5.45
C LEU A 208 -21.48 4.92 4.80
N LEU A 209 -22.58 4.17 4.61
CA LEU A 209 -23.86 4.65 4.08
C LEU A 209 -24.99 3.63 4.31
N ASP A 210 -26.21 4.14 4.40
CA ASP A 210 -27.49 3.44 4.25
C ASP A 210 -28.33 4.21 3.22
N TRP A 211 -28.42 3.70 1.99
CA TRP A 211 -29.10 4.35 0.87
C TRP A 211 -30.21 3.48 0.31
N ASN A 212 -31.28 4.09 -0.18
CA ASN A 212 -32.22 3.39 -1.03
C ASN A 212 -31.65 3.19 -2.46
N ARG A 213 -32.28 2.33 -3.27
CA ARG A 213 -31.81 2.06 -4.64
C ARG A 213 -31.73 3.29 -5.54
N TYR A 214 -32.60 4.28 -5.34
CA TYR A 214 -32.64 5.49 -6.16
C TYR A 214 -31.46 6.40 -5.81
N GLU A 215 -31.20 6.62 -4.52
CA GLU A 215 -30.02 7.33 -4.02
C GLU A 215 -28.73 6.68 -4.53
N ALA A 216 -28.61 5.35 -4.46
CA ALA A 216 -27.45 4.63 -4.97
C ALA A 216 -27.23 4.89 -6.47
N ARG A 217 -28.29 4.95 -7.29
CA ARG A 217 -28.19 5.31 -8.72
C ARG A 217 -27.77 6.76 -8.91
N GLN A 218 -28.34 7.69 -8.14
CA GLN A 218 -28.02 9.12 -8.26
C GLN A 218 -26.55 9.37 -7.91
N HIS A 219 -26.07 8.86 -6.78
CA HIS A 219 -24.68 8.99 -6.37
C HIS A 219 -23.73 8.26 -7.32
N PHE A 220 -24.12 7.09 -7.84
CA PHE A 220 -23.31 6.44 -8.88
C PHE A 220 -23.20 7.30 -10.13
N THR A 221 -24.30 7.88 -10.61
CA THR A 221 -24.26 8.73 -11.81
C THR A 221 -23.41 9.98 -11.60
N ALA A 222 -23.50 10.60 -10.42
CA ALA A 222 -22.79 11.83 -10.10
C ALA A 222 -21.31 11.63 -9.76
N GLU A 223 -20.96 10.58 -9.03
CA GLU A 223 -19.64 10.40 -8.41
C GLU A 223 -18.94 9.12 -8.90
N GLY A 224 -19.67 8.01 -9.03
CA GLY A 224 -19.11 6.70 -9.38
C GLY A 224 -18.76 6.56 -10.87
N TRP A 225 -19.67 6.93 -11.75
CA TRP A 225 -19.51 6.81 -13.19
C TRP A 225 -18.37 7.69 -13.73
N PRO A 226 -18.22 8.97 -13.33
CA PRO A 226 -17.06 9.77 -13.75
C PRO A 226 -15.72 9.13 -13.35
N ALA A 227 -15.62 8.59 -12.12
CA ALA A 227 -14.40 7.92 -11.65
C ALA A 227 -14.10 6.64 -12.45
N LEU A 228 -15.11 5.82 -12.75
CA LEU A 228 -14.94 4.64 -13.60
C LEU A 228 -14.56 5.01 -15.03
N ARG A 229 -15.22 6.01 -15.60
CA ARG A 229 -14.92 6.49 -16.95
C ARG A 229 -13.48 6.98 -17.04
N GLN A 230 -12.99 7.71 -16.03
CA GLN A 230 -11.59 8.11 -15.98
C GLN A 230 -10.64 6.90 -15.99
N ALA A 231 -10.97 5.82 -15.27
CA ALA A 231 -10.18 4.60 -15.26
C ALA A 231 -10.21 3.84 -16.59
N ILE A 232 -11.33 3.88 -17.32
CA ILE A 232 -11.52 3.19 -18.60
C ILE A 232 -10.93 3.99 -19.77
N ASP A 233 -11.15 5.31 -19.81
CA ASP A 233 -10.73 6.21 -20.89
C ASP A 233 -9.28 6.72 -20.68
N GLY A 234 -8.68 6.44 -19.53
CA GLY A 234 -7.32 6.87 -19.18
C GLY A 234 -6.27 6.26 -20.13
N THR A 235 -5.60 7.10 -20.91
CA THR A 235 -4.53 6.70 -21.84
C THR A 235 -3.12 7.12 -21.40
N GLY A 236 -3.03 7.88 -20.31
CA GLY A 236 -1.76 8.36 -19.76
C GLY A 236 -0.90 7.24 -19.20
N THR A 237 0.42 7.36 -19.37
CA THR A 237 1.41 6.45 -18.79
C THR A 237 2.02 7.09 -17.55
N HIS A 238 1.83 6.45 -16.40
CA HIS A 238 2.36 6.90 -15.12
C HIS A 238 3.14 5.75 -14.46
N PRO A 239 4.48 5.70 -14.64
CA PRO A 239 5.32 4.71 -13.97
C PRO A 239 5.11 4.71 -12.46
N GLY A 240 5.05 3.53 -11.85
CA GLY A 240 4.77 3.35 -10.44
C GLY A 240 4.71 1.87 -10.04
N SER A 241 4.19 1.58 -8.85
CA SER A 241 4.03 0.20 -8.36
C SER A 241 3.14 -0.66 -9.25
N SER A 242 2.15 -0.06 -9.92
CA SER A 242 1.27 -0.74 -10.88
C SER A 242 2.01 -1.26 -12.12
N CYS A 243 3.27 -0.87 -12.36
CA CYS A 243 4.08 -1.45 -13.41
C CYS A 243 4.36 -2.95 -13.19
N VAL A 244 4.26 -3.45 -11.95
CA VAL A 244 4.39 -4.87 -11.62
C VAL A 244 3.41 -5.72 -12.43
N ASP A 245 2.14 -5.35 -12.43
CA ASP A 245 1.07 -6.08 -13.14
C ASP A 245 0.77 -5.49 -14.53
N CYS A 246 1.53 -4.48 -14.97
CA CYS A 246 1.30 -3.83 -16.24
C CYS A 246 1.52 -4.82 -17.38
N LYS A 247 0.42 -5.05 -18.12
CA LYS A 247 0.37 -5.97 -19.25
C LYS A 247 0.93 -5.37 -20.54
N ALA A 248 1.34 -4.11 -20.56
CA ALA A 248 1.86 -3.44 -21.77
C ALA A 248 3.24 -2.82 -21.52
N LEU A 249 4.00 -3.40 -20.59
CA LEU A 249 5.27 -2.85 -20.12
C LEU A 249 6.33 -2.88 -21.22
N SER A 250 6.33 -3.91 -22.07
CA SER A 250 7.31 -4.06 -23.14
C SER A 250 7.21 -2.94 -24.19
N GLY A 251 6.02 -2.36 -24.38
CA GLY A 251 5.80 -1.20 -25.26
C GLY A 251 5.87 0.17 -24.57
N CYS A 252 6.03 0.22 -23.24
CA CYS A 252 5.97 1.47 -22.48
C CYS A 252 7.27 2.28 -22.61
N SER A 253 7.21 3.45 -23.25
CA SER A 253 8.35 4.36 -23.38
C SER A 253 8.53 5.29 -22.18
N ALA A 254 7.53 5.38 -21.30
CA ALA A 254 7.59 6.24 -20.12
C ALA A 254 8.41 5.64 -18.96
N LEU A 255 8.74 4.36 -19.03
CA LEU A 255 9.48 3.64 -18.00
C LEU A 255 10.93 3.42 -18.47
N PRO A 256 11.91 4.18 -17.97
CA PRO A 256 13.32 4.00 -18.31
C PRO A 256 13.80 2.58 -18.04
N ARG A 257 14.57 2.01 -18.98
CA ARG A 257 15.18 0.69 -18.84
C ARG A 257 16.62 0.84 -18.38
N THR A 258 16.96 0.16 -17.30
CA THR A 258 18.27 0.25 -16.65
C THR A 258 18.77 -1.16 -16.37
N PRO A 259 19.21 -1.90 -17.40
CA PRO A 259 19.81 -3.22 -17.19
C PRO A 259 21.04 -3.08 -16.28
N GLU A 260 21.25 -4.10 -15.45
CA GLU A 260 22.38 -4.19 -14.51
C GLU A 260 22.48 -3.04 -13.50
N LEU A 261 21.39 -2.29 -13.22
CA LEU A 261 21.45 -1.14 -12.30
C LEU A 261 21.97 -1.56 -10.92
N LEU A 262 21.47 -2.70 -10.43
CA LEU A 262 21.80 -3.21 -9.10
C LEU A 262 23.08 -4.06 -9.06
N ARG A 263 23.61 -4.50 -10.22
CA ARG A 263 24.72 -5.46 -10.34
C ARG A 263 24.62 -6.68 -9.40
N ILE A 264 23.41 -7.22 -9.25
CA ILE A 264 23.18 -8.44 -8.45
C ILE A 264 23.09 -9.67 -9.35
N THR A 265 23.40 -10.83 -8.78
CA THR A 265 23.27 -12.11 -9.50
C THR A 265 21.80 -12.49 -9.58
N SER A 266 21.30 -12.75 -10.79
CA SER A 266 19.94 -13.22 -11.01
C SER A 266 19.70 -14.54 -10.28
N PRO A 267 18.54 -14.72 -9.62
CA PRO A 267 18.22 -15.97 -8.96
C PRO A 267 18.10 -17.12 -9.97
N GLU A 268 18.51 -18.33 -9.58
CA GLU A 268 18.44 -19.53 -10.45
C GLU A 268 17.01 -19.79 -10.97
N ARG A 269 16.00 -19.45 -10.17
CA ARG A 269 14.59 -19.57 -10.53
C ARG A 269 14.04 -18.20 -10.92
N LYS A 270 13.46 -18.11 -12.13
CA LYS A 270 12.70 -16.94 -12.56
C LYS A 270 11.56 -16.66 -11.58
N ARG A 271 11.46 -15.41 -11.14
CA ARG A 271 10.41 -14.93 -10.23
C ARG A 271 9.40 -14.10 -11.00
N PRO A 272 8.17 -13.93 -10.49
CA PRO A 272 7.28 -12.90 -11.01
C PRO A 272 7.94 -11.53 -10.92
N ARG A 273 7.47 -10.62 -11.78
CA ARG A 273 7.83 -9.21 -11.68
C ARG A 273 7.55 -8.71 -10.28
N ARG A 274 8.48 -7.95 -9.71
CA ARG A 274 8.33 -7.35 -8.37
C ARG A 274 8.68 -5.88 -8.42
N SER A 275 8.22 -5.14 -7.41
CA SER A 275 8.72 -3.79 -7.14
C SER A 275 9.67 -3.80 -5.94
N LEU A 276 10.69 -2.96 -6.00
CA LEU A 276 11.68 -2.80 -4.94
C LEU A 276 11.94 -1.32 -4.65
N SER A 277 11.97 -0.99 -3.36
CA SER A 277 12.41 0.29 -2.83
C SER A 277 13.46 0.09 -1.73
N VAL A 278 14.21 1.13 -1.36
CA VAL A 278 15.13 1.04 -0.22
C VAL A 278 14.41 0.78 1.10
N THR A 279 13.20 1.31 1.28
CA THR A 279 12.38 1.01 2.46
C THR A 279 12.07 -0.48 2.57
N ASP A 280 11.84 -1.15 1.43
CA ASP A 280 11.63 -2.59 1.37
C ASP A 280 12.90 -3.36 1.78
N LEU A 281 14.05 -2.97 1.22
CA LEU A 281 15.35 -3.56 1.55
C LEU A 281 15.72 -3.39 3.03
N ARG A 282 15.47 -2.22 3.61
CA ARG A 282 15.70 -1.96 5.04
C ARG A 282 14.78 -2.81 5.90
N ALA A 283 13.50 -2.92 5.56
CA ALA A 283 12.56 -3.79 6.27
C ALA A 283 13.01 -5.27 6.22
N TYR A 284 13.54 -5.71 5.07
CA TYR A 284 14.02 -7.07 4.88
C TYR A 284 15.29 -7.33 5.70
N ARG A 285 16.27 -6.40 5.64
CA ARG A 285 17.50 -6.45 6.44
C ARG A 285 17.19 -6.54 7.95
N ASP A 286 16.21 -5.78 8.42
CA ASP A 286 15.79 -5.84 9.82
C ASP A 286 15.24 -7.24 10.17
N CYS A 287 14.39 -7.81 9.30
CA CYS A 287 13.89 -9.19 9.37
C CYS A 287 13.08 -9.55 8.09
N PRO A 288 13.34 -10.68 7.40
CA PRO A 288 12.58 -11.07 6.22
C PRO A 288 11.07 -11.20 6.46
N ALA A 289 10.66 -11.75 7.61
CA ALA A 289 9.24 -11.83 7.99
C ALA A 289 8.59 -10.44 8.19
N LYS A 290 9.34 -9.46 8.72
CA LYS A 290 8.85 -8.07 8.85
C LYS A 290 8.59 -7.47 7.48
N TYR A 291 9.52 -7.66 6.53
CA TYR A 291 9.33 -7.23 5.16
C TYR A 291 8.07 -7.86 4.55
N HIS A 292 7.95 -9.19 4.59
CA HIS A 292 6.83 -9.87 3.96
C HIS A 292 5.49 -9.45 4.57
N ALA A 293 5.40 -9.39 5.90
CA ALA A 293 4.17 -8.95 6.58
C ALA A 293 3.81 -7.48 6.28
N THR A 294 4.74 -6.54 6.46
CA THR A 294 4.41 -5.10 6.40
C THR A 294 4.41 -4.52 4.99
N ARG A 295 5.22 -5.07 4.09
CA ARG A 295 5.45 -4.53 2.75
C ARG A 295 4.69 -5.27 1.67
N GLN A 296 4.65 -6.60 1.74
CA GLN A 296 3.89 -7.42 0.78
C GLN A 296 2.43 -7.57 1.23
N LEU A 297 2.21 -8.07 2.45
CA LEU A 297 0.86 -8.35 2.95
C LEU A 297 0.13 -7.15 3.58
N LYS A 298 0.85 -6.03 3.81
CA LYS A 298 0.34 -4.80 4.45
C LYS A 298 -0.25 -5.03 5.86
N LEU A 299 0.27 -6.02 6.58
CA LEU A 299 -0.12 -6.40 7.94
C LEU A 299 0.74 -5.66 8.98
N ARG A 300 0.32 -4.43 9.32
CA ARG A 300 0.90 -3.67 10.44
C ARG A 300 0.01 -3.78 11.67
N SER A 301 0.63 -3.87 12.84
CA SER A 301 -0.04 -3.75 14.13
C SER A 301 -0.63 -2.36 14.28
N ALA A 302 -1.74 -2.25 15.00
CA ALA A 302 -2.41 -0.99 15.28
C ALA A 302 -1.70 -0.13 16.35
N LYS A 303 -0.51 -0.55 16.83
CA LYS A 303 0.24 0.20 17.84
C LYS A 303 0.58 1.60 17.35
N PRO A 304 0.46 2.61 18.23
CA PRO A 304 0.82 3.98 17.87
C PRO A 304 2.31 4.07 17.57
N GLU A 305 2.63 4.90 16.58
CA GLU A 305 4.01 5.23 16.23
C GLU A 305 4.72 5.95 17.37
N SER A 306 6.05 5.80 17.43
CA SER A 306 6.85 6.52 18.41
C SER A 306 6.77 8.05 18.18
N PRO A 307 6.92 8.85 19.24
CA PRO A 307 6.88 10.31 19.13
C PRO A 307 7.83 10.88 18.07
N GLU A 308 9.05 10.32 17.97
CA GLU A 308 10.08 10.79 17.05
C GLU A 308 9.72 10.51 15.58
N VAL A 309 9.13 9.33 15.31
CA VAL A 309 8.64 8.99 13.96
C VAL A 309 7.48 9.92 13.57
N ARG A 310 6.58 10.20 14.52
CA ARG A 310 5.46 11.12 14.31
C ARG A 310 5.95 12.55 14.02
N ARG A 311 6.92 13.05 14.80
CA ARG A 311 7.55 14.35 14.58
C ARG A 311 8.16 14.43 13.18
N GLY A 312 8.99 13.45 12.82
CA GLY A 312 9.61 13.39 11.50
C GLY A 312 8.59 13.43 10.35
N ARG A 313 7.48 12.68 10.47
CA ARG A 313 6.41 12.68 9.47
C ARG A 313 5.69 14.03 9.37
N VAL A 314 5.41 14.68 10.49
CA VAL A 314 4.72 15.99 10.48
C VAL A 314 5.62 17.08 9.88
N VAL A 315 6.91 17.07 10.23
CA VAL A 315 7.90 17.98 9.62
C VAL A 315 7.97 17.75 8.11
N ASP A 316 8.10 16.51 7.67
CA ASP A 316 8.09 16.15 6.24
C ASP A 316 6.82 16.63 5.53
N ASP A 317 5.63 16.34 6.07
CA ASP A 317 4.36 16.74 5.44
C ASP A 317 4.24 18.27 5.29
N ILE A 318 4.69 19.05 6.29
CA ILE A 318 4.76 20.51 6.17
C ILE A 318 5.73 20.96 5.08
N LEU A 319 6.93 20.38 5.02
CA LEU A 319 7.90 20.72 3.97
C LEU A 319 7.34 20.41 2.58
N ASN A 320 6.68 19.27 2.42
CA ASN A 320 6.03 18.87 1.17
C ASN A 320 4.93 19.85 0.76
N GLN A 321 4.07 20.26 1.69
CA GLN A 321 3.04 21.26 1.43
C GLN A 321 3.65 22.60 1.02
N ARG A 322 4.69 23.06 1.73
CA ARG A 322 5.38 24.33 1.45
C ARG A 322 6.06 24.33 0.09
N HIS A 323 6.82 23.28 -0.22
CA HIS A 323 7.51 23.13 -1.51
C HIS A 323 6.55 22.91 -2.68
N GLY A 324 5.30 22.48 -2.43
CA GLY A 324 4.26 22.31 -3.45
C GLY A 324 3.53 23.59 -3.85
N ILE A 325 3.74 24.71 -3.14
CA ILE A 325 3.09 26.00 -3.45
C ILE A 325 3.66 26.56 -4.75
N THR A 326 2.77 26.92 -5.68
CA THR A 326 3.14 27.60 -6.94
C THR A 326 2.65 29.05 -6.92
N PRO A 327 3.50 30.05 -7.25
CA PRO A 327 4.91 29.93 -7.62
C PRO A 327 5.78 29.45 -6.45
N TYR A 328 6.86 28.72 -6.75
CA TYR A 328 7.76 28.16 -5.75
C TYR A 328 8.42 29.26 -4.92
N GLN A 329 8.52 29.04 -3.61
CA GLN A 329 9.05 30.00 -2.66
C GLN A 329 9.93 29.30 -1.63
N ALA A 330 10.97 30.00 -1.18
CA ALA A 330 11.83 29.52 -0.10
C ALA A 330 11.05 29.44 1.23
N CYS A 331 11.34 28.44 2.05
CA CYS A 331 10.67 28.27 3.35
C CYS A 331 10.83 29.46 4.29
N GLN A 332 11.87 30.30 4.12
CA GLN A 332 12.09 31.52 4.91
C GLN A 332 11.00 32.59 4.76
N VAL A 333 10.28 32.63 3.64
CA VAL A 333 9.21 33.63 3.43
C VAL A 333 7.85 33.16 3.94
N LEU A 334 7.76 31.89 4.36
CA LEU A 334 6.54 31.29 4.87
C LEU A 334 6.53 31.38 6.39
N PRO A 335 5.40 31.78 7.01
CA PRO A 335 5.33 31.90 8.45
C PRO A 335 5.58 30.53 9.12
N GLY A 336 6.28 30.56 10.25
CA GLY A 336 6.36 29.42 11.16
C GLY A 336 4.98 29.06 11.73
N PRO A 337 4.89 27.94 12.49
CA PRO A 337 3.67 27.61 13.22
C PRO A 337 3.23 28.76 14.13
N VAL A 338 1.92 29.08 14.13
CA VAL A 338 1.36 30.16 14.96
C VAL A 338 1.53 29.85 16.46
N ASP A 339 1.32 28.60 16.85
CA ASP A 339 1.66 28.08 18.17
C ASP A 339 2.74 26.99 18.04
N PRO A 340 4.01 27.30 18.34
CA PRO A 340 5.10 26.33 18.28
C PRO A 340 4.94 25.12 19.20
N ALA A 341 4.10 25.21 20.23
CA ALA A 341 3.83 24.10 21.15
C ALA A 341 2.65 23.21 20.70
N SER A 342 1.91 23.59 19.65
CA SER A 342 0.72 22.88 19.18
C SER A 342 0.45 23.17 17.69
N TRP A 343 0.90 22.30 16.81
CA TRP A 343 0.77 22.50 15.36
C TRP A 343 0.80 21.18 14.59
N GLY A 344 0.44 21.23 13.31
CA GLY A 344 0.34 20.02 12.49
C GLY A 344 0.00 20.30 11.04
N ALA A 345 -0.15 19.22 10.30
CA ALA A 345 -0.40 19.19 8.87
C ALA A 345 -1.58 18.25 8.59
N GLY A 346 -2.72 18.81 8.18
CA GLY A 346 -3.96 18.04 7.98
C GLY A 346 -4.39 17.27 9.23
N VAL A 347 -4.43 15.93 9.14
CA VAL A 347 -4.81 15.03 10.23
C VAL A 347 -3.68 14.75 11.23
N LEU A 348 -2.44 15.11 10.89
CA LEU A 348 -1.29 14.88 11.75
C LEU A 348 -1.07 16.09 12.64
N HIS A 349 -0.90 15.88 13.94
CA HIS A 349 -0.76 16.94 14.92
C HIS A 349 0.30 16.60 15.97
N LEU A 350 1.10 17.59 16.34
CA LEU A 350 2.12 17.55 17.39
C LEU A 350 1.73 18.50 18.52
N SER A 351 2.10 18.12 19.73
CA SER A 351 1.92 18.92 20.93
C SER A 351 3.12 18.81 21.86
N GLY A 352 3.36 19.83 22.68
CA GLY A 352 4.38 19.82 23.74
C GLY A 352 5.80 19.77 23.17
N LYS A 353 6.67 18.94 23.75
CA LYS A 353 8.09 18.87 23.36
C LYS A 353 8.30 18.51 21.88
N GLU A 354 7.53 17.56 21.36
CA GLU A 354 7.65 17.15 19.95
C GLU A 354 7.29 18.28 18.97
N ALA A 355 6.31 19.11 19.34
CA ALA A 355 5.94 20.29 18.56
C ALA A 355 7.06 21.34 18.59
N LEU A 356 7.61 21.63 19.76
CA LEU A 356 8.71 22.58 19.90
C LEU A 356 9.96 22.13 19.13
N ASP A 357 10.34 20.87 19.28
CA ASP A 357 11.51 20.29 18.59
C ASP A 357 11.31 20.32 17.07
N GLY A 358 10.11 19.98 16.58
CA GLY A 358 9.79 20.05 15.15
C GLY A 358 9.74 21.48 14.60
N ALA A 359 9.25 22.45 15.39
CA ALA A 359 9.21 23.85 14.98
C ALA A 359 10.63 24.41 14.83
N ALA A 360 11.53 24.07 15.76
CA ALA A 360 12.94 24.41 15.67
C ALA A 360 13.60 23.78 14.42
N MET A 361 13.31 22.51 14.12
CA MET A 361 13.79 21.85 12.90
C MET A 361 13.31 22.56 11.61
N LEU A 362 12.06 23.05 11.58
CA LEU A 362 11.53 23.81 10.43
C LEU A 362 12.22 25.19 10.27
N GLU A 363 12.56 25.84 11.38
CA GLU A 363 13.34 27.08 11.38
C GLU A 363 14.75 26.82 10.81
N GLN A 364 15.41 25.75 11.24
CA GLN A 364 16.71 25.35 10.70
C GLN A 364 16.66 25.08 9.18
N HIS A 365 15.63 24.36 8.70
CA HIS A 365 15.45 24.14 7.26
C HIS A 365 15.25 25.44 6.47
N ALA A 366 14.56 26.43 7.03
CA ALA A 366 14.28 27.69 6.32
C ALA A 366 15.56 28.41 5.86
N PHE A 367 16.66 28.30 6.61
CA PHE A 367 17.97 28.86 6.25
C PHE A 367 18.67 28.11 5.11
N TYR A 368 18.39 26.81 4.94
CA TYR A 368 19.05 25.93 3.95
C TYR A 368 18.08 25.46 2.85
N CYS A 369 16.95 26.14 2.70
CA CYS A 369 15.89 25.71 1.81
C CYS A 369 16.40 25.61 0.36
N PRO A 370 16.25 24.45 -0.31
CA PRO A 370 16.76 24.23 -1.67
C PRO A 370 16.09 25.13 -2.72
N LEU A 371 14.93 25.70 -2.39
CA LEU A 371 14.19 26.60 -3.28
C LEU A 371 14.64 28.06 -3.19
N ASP A 372 15.55 28.39 -2.25
CA ASP A 372 16.09 29.74 -2.16
C ASP A 372 16.96 30.10 -3.37
N GLY A 373 16.62 31.22 -4.01
CA GLY A 373 17.27 31.67 -5.24
C GLY A 373 17.09 30.71 -6.44
N LEU A 374 16.11 29.81 -6.42
CA LEU A 374 15.81 28.95 -7.56
C LEU A 374 15.22 29.77 -8.71
N ALA A 375 15.72 29.56 -9.93
CA ALA A 375 15.25 30.29 -11.10
C ALA A 375 13.85 29.83 -11.53
N ALA A 376 13.08 30.71 -12.17
CA ALA A 376 11.66 30.47 -12.47
C ALA A 376 11.44 29.36 -13.51
N GLU A 377 12.45 29.08 -14.34
CA GLU A 377 12.47 28.01 -15.34
C GLU A 377 12.81 26.63 -14.77
N GLU A 378 13.30 26.56 -13.53
CA GLU A 378 13.65 25.29 -12.91
C GLU A 378 12.38 24.55 -12.47
N GLU A 379 12.42 23.23 -12.55
CA GLU A 379 11.32 22.37 -12.19
C GLU A 379 11.46 21.92 -10.73
N VAL A 380 10.34 21.86 -10.00
CA VAL A 380 10.29 21.32 -8.64
C VAL A 380 9.23 20.22 -8.59
N ARG A 381 9.61 19.04 -8.09
CA ARG A 381 8.71 17.91 -7.89
C ARG A 381 8.84 17.38 -6.47
N VAL A 382 7.79 17.61 -5.69
CA VAL A 382 7.66 17.13 -4.31
C VAL A 382 7.21 15.67 -4.32
N GLN A 383 7.86 14.81 -3.53
CA GLN A 383 7.54 13.38 -3.39
C GLN A 383 7.30 12.65 -4.72
N TYR A 384 8.06 13.01 -5.75
CA TYR A 384 7.90 12.41 -7.07
C TYR A 384 8.46 10.98 -7.10
N GLN A 385 7.73 10.06 -7.70
CA GLN A 385 8.19 8.68 -7.86
C GLN A 385 9.16 8.57 -9.03
N ALA A 386 10.45 8.48 -8.73
CA ALA A 386 11.45 8.05 -9.70
C ALA A 386 11.32 6.53 -9.88
N VAL A 387 11.05 6.08 -11.11
CA VAL A 387 10.79 4.66 -11.40
C VAL A 387 11.62 4.22 -12.61
N CYS A 388 12.25 3.06 -12.52
CA CYS A 388 12.93 2.42 -13.64
C CYS A 388 12.71 0.90 -13.64
N TYR A 389 13.04 0.26 -14.75
CA TYR A 389 12.87 -1.18 -14.96
C TYR A 389 14.20 -1.84 -15.27
N ASP A 390 14.54 -2.86 -14.49
CA ASP A 390 15.60 -3.80 -14.81
C ASP A 390 14.99 -5.02 -15.54
N PRO A 391 15.21 -5.16 -16.86
CA PRO A 391 14.64 -6.25 -17.65
C PRO A 391 15.29 -7.61 -17.37
N GLU A 392 16.50 -7.65 -16.81
CA GLU A 392 17.22 -8.91 -16.54
C GLU A 392 16.72 -9.57 -15.26
N LEU A 393 16.37 -8.74 -14.27
CA LEU A 393 15.81 -9.17 -12.99
C LEU A 393 14.27 -9.19 -12.98
N ASP A 394 13.62 -8.70 -14.05
CA ASP A 394 12.20 -8.37 -14.12
C ASP A 394 11.75 -7.58 -12.88
N LEU A 395 12.43 -6.45 -12.63
CA LEU A 395 12.31 -5.68 -11.39
C LEU A 395 11.97 -4.21 -11.65
N ILE A 396 10.91 -3.73 -10.99
CA ILE A 396 10.54 -2.31 -10.97
C ILE A 396 11.20 -1.66 -9.77
N LEU A 397 12.12 -0.74 -10.01
CA LEU A 397 12.79 0.02 -8.96
C LEU A 397 12.07 1.33 -8.74
N ILE A 398 11.70 1.60 -7.49
CA ILE A 398 10.93 2.77 -7.09
C ILE A 398 11.65 3.49 -5.98
N ALA A 399 11.81 4.79 -6.16
CA ALA A 399 12.29 5.69 -5.15
C ALA A 399 11.41 6.95 -5.12
N THR A 400 11.28 7.51 -3.93
CA THR A 400 10.46 8.70 -3.68
C THR A 400 11.31 9.64 -2.83
N PRO A 401 12.19 10.44 -3.46
CA PRO A 401 12.86 11.54 -2.77
C PRO A 401 11.85 12.48 -2.14
N ASP A 402 12.24 13.12 -1.05
CA ASP A 402 11.43 14.15 -0.39
C ASP A 402 11.25 15.33 -1.37
N LEU A 403 12.33 15.73 -2.07
CA LEU A 403 12.28 16.76 -3.10
C LEU A 403 13.20 16.44 -4.30
N LEU A 404 12.67 16.63 -5.51
CA LEU A 404 13.46 16.79 -6.72
C LEU A 404 13.35 18.23 -7.20
N HIS A 405 14.46 18.81 -7.63
CA HIS A 405 14.40 20.02 -8.43
C HIS A 405 15.51 20.05 -9.47
N THR A 406 15.33 20.81 -10.54
CA THR A 406 16.41 21.04 -11.50
C THR A 406 17.29 22.20 -11.04
N ARG A 407 18.56 22.18 -11.43
CA ARG A 407 19.45 23.34 -11.35
C ARG A 407 20.43 23.32 -12.51
N ARG A 408 20.37 24.34 -13.36
CA ARG A 408 21.27 24.51 -14.52
C ARG A 408 21.31 23.26 -15.42
N GLY A 409 20.19 22.56 -15.57
CA GLY A 409 20.04 21.37 -16.42
C GLY A 409 20.42 20.03 -15.77
N GLY A 410 20.88 20.01 -14.51
CA GLY A 410 21.02 18.79 -13.70
C GLY A 410 19.85 18.59 -12.74
N TRP A 411 19.65 17.36 -12.27
CA TRP A 411 18.67 17.04 -11.23
C TRP A 411 19.33 17.01 -9.86
N ILE A 412 18.71 17.69 -8.90
CA ILE A 412 19.06 17.65 -7.49
C ILE A 412 18.05 16.75 -6.78
N TRP A 413 18.55 15.67 -6.19
CA TRP A 413 17.81 14.70 -5.41
C TRP A 413 18.04 14.95 -3.94
N ARG A 414 17.01 15.42 -3.21
CA ARG A 414 17.16 15.74 -1.80
C ARG A 414 16.35 14.81 -0.92
N GLU A 415 17.03 14.32 0.12
CA GLU A 415 16.45 13.61 1.25
C GLU A 415 16.62 14.45 2.51
N THR A 416 15.52 14.72 3.20
CA THR A 416 15.51 15.42 4.49
C THR A 416 15.15 14.42 5.59
N LYS A 417 15.91 14.39 6.69
CA LYS A 417 15.62 13.51 7.83
C LYS A 417 15.75 14.27 9.13
N THR A 418 14.79 14.11 10.03
CA THR A 418 14.92 14.60 11.40
C THR A 418 15.81 13.67 12.19
N ALA A 419 16.80 14.20 12.90
CA ALA A 419 17.77 13.40 13.64
C ALA A 419 18.01 13.92 15.05
N SER A 420 18.21 13.00 15.99
CA SER A 420 18.62 13.31 17.38
C SER A 420 20.11 13.10 17.63
N ARG A 421 20.84 12.59 16.64
CA ARG A 421 22.27 12.29 16.72
C ARG A 421 22.96 12.72 15.45
N TYR A 422 24.11 13.36 15.61
CA TYR A 422 24.99 13.75 14.52
C TYR A 422 25.61 12.54 13.81
N LEU A 423 26.17 12.79 12.63
CA LEU A 423 26.96 11.82 11.89
C LEU A 423 28.27 11.48 12.63
N TYR A 424 28.78 10.28 12.40
CA TYR A 424 30.06 9.85 12.92
C TYR A 424 30.97 9.52 11.75
N GLU A 425 32.19 10.06 11.75
CA GLU A 425 33.14 9.98 10.61
C GLU A 425 33.54 8.55 10.21
N GLY A 426 33.38 7.57 11.10
CA GLY A 426 33.78 6.18 10.85
C GLY A 426 32.77 5.30 10.11
N GLU A 427 31.60 5.83 9.72
CA GLU A 427 30.54 5.06 9.05
C GLU A 427 30.25 5.63 7.64
N SER A 428 30.21 4.77 6.62
CA SER A 428 29.82 5.18 5.26
C SER A 428 28.41 5.79 5.26
N LEU A 429 28.29 7.01 4.71
CA LEU A 429 27.03 7.74 4.61
C LEU A 429 25.99 6.94 3.81
N LEU A 430 26.42 6.35 2.69
CA LEU A 430 25.60 5.53 1.81
C LEU A 430 25.11 4.26 2.52
N SER A 431 25.96 3.63 3.33
CA SER A 431 25.57 2.45 4.13
C SER A 431 24.54 2.78 5.21
N ARG A 432 24.69 3.95 5.86
CA ARG A 432 23.77 4.43 6.90
C ARG A 432 22.43 4.87 6.32
N TYR A 433 22.44 5.53 5.16
CA TYR A 433 21.27 6.02 4.44
C TYR A 433 21.22 5.47 3.00
N PRO A 434 20.82 4.19 2.81
CA PRO A 434 20.84 3.56 1.50
C PRO A 434 19.92 4.22 0.46
N GLN A 435 18.99 5.09 0.87
CA GLN A 435 18.17 5.85 -0.07
C GLN A 435 19.01 6.79 -0.94
N LEU A 436 20.11 7.31 -0.38
CA LEU A 436 21.08 8.11 -1.12
C LEU A 436 21.81 7.26 -2.16
N ALA A 437 22.17 6.02 -1.79
CA ALA A 437 22.82 5.09 -2.71
C ALA A 437 21.90 4.78 -3.91
N LEU A 438 20.60 4.55 -3.66
CA LEU A 438 19.64 4.36 -4.74
C LEU A 438 19.50 5.62 -5.61
N GLY A 439 19.43 6.81 -5.00
CA GLY A 439 19.42 8.08 -5.74
C GLY A 439 20.65 8.25 -6.64
N VAL A 440 21.85 7.95 -6.13
CA VAL A 440 23.11 8.03 -6.89
C VAL A 440 23.06 7.12 -8.11
N VAL A 441 22.71 5.84 -7.94
CA VAL A 441 22.69 4.90 -9.08
C VAL A 441 21.62 5.27 -10.10
N MET A 442 20.45 5.75 -9.67
CA MET A 442 19.37 6.16 -10.57
C MET A 442 19.72 7.42 -11.38
N LEU A 443 20.34 8.42 -10.74
CA LEU A 443 20.83 9.60 -11.45
C LEU A 443 21.98 9.26 -12.41
N ALA A 444 22.93 8.42 -11.98
CA ALA A 444 24.03 7.97 -12.82
C ALA A 444 23.55 7.18 -14.05
N ALA A 445 22.46 6.44 -13.93
CA ALA A 445 21.81 5.73 -15.02
C ALA A 445 20.88 6.61 -15.89
N GLY A 446 20.74 7.89 -15.56
CA GLY A 446 19.92 8.84 -16.33
C GLY A 446 18.41 8.61 -16.21
N VAL A 447 17.93 8.01 -15.10
CA VAL A 447 16.50 7.69 -14.92
C VAL A 447 15.61 8.93 -15.04
N LEU A 448 16.07 10.09 -14.57
CA LEU A 448 15.35 11.37 -14.67
C LEU A 448 15.75 12.20 -15.91
N GLY A 449 16.70 11.73 -16.72
CA GLY A 449 17.36 12.52 -17.76
C GLY A 449 18.28 13.61 -17.19
N GLY A 450 18.53 14.67 -17.97
CA GLY A 450 19.35 15.80 -17.56
C GLY A 450 20.87 15.55 -17.62
N ASP A 451 21.65 16.56 -17.25
CA ASP A 451 23.11 16.50 -17.19
C ASP A 451 23.58 15.92 -15.84
N VAL A 452 24.07 14.68 -15.86
CA VAL A 452 24.56 13.97 -14.66
C VAL A 452 25.73 14.71 -13.99
N THR A 453 26.56 15.43 -14.73
CA THR A 453 27.72 16.17 -14.18
C THR A 453 27.29 17.37 -13.32
N ARG A 454 26.06 17.85 -13.54
CA ARG A 454 25.40 18.92 -12.78
C ARG A 454 24.38 18.40 -11.78
N SER A 455 24.14 17.09 -11.76
CA SER A 455 23.18 16.47 -10.85
C SER A 455 23.82 16.18 -9.50
N ARG A 456 23.05 16.16 -8.42
CA ARG A 456 23.52 15.90 -7.05
C ARG A 456 22.52 15.07 -6.27
N VAL A 457 23.03 14.29 -5.32
CA VAL A 457 22.21 13.67 -4.26
C VAL A 457 22.58 14.34 -2.95
N GLU A 458 21.60 14.96 -2.31
CA GLU A 458 21.75 15.75 -1.09
C GLU A 458 21.07 15.05 0.08
N LEU A 459 21.72 15.07 1.24
CA LEU A 459 21.13 14.71 2.52
C LEU A 459 21.11 15.94 3.42
N GLU A 460 19.93 16.28 3.91
CA GLU A 460 19.72 17.28 4.94
C GLU A 460 19.28 16.58 6.24
N LEU A 461 20.10 16.70 7.29
CA LEU A 461 19.76 16.22 8.62
C LEU A 461 19.36 17.40 9.49
N LEU A 462 18.08 17.44 9.85
CA LEU A 462 17.52 18.47 10.71
C LEU A 462 17.68 18.06 12.18
N HIS A 463 18.44 18.85 12.91
CA HIS A 463 18.51 18.83 14.37
C HIS A 463 17.68 19.98 14.94
N THR A 464 17.51 19.98 16.26
CA THR A 464 16.78 21.07 16.94
C THR A 464 17.55 22.39 16.93
N ASP A 465 18.86 22.33 16.75
CA ASP A 465 19.80 23.43 16.92
C ASP A 465 20.72 23.65 15.71
N ASP A 466 20.72 22.75 14.73
CA ASP A 466 21.62 22.80 13.56
C ASP A 466 21.06 22.00 12.36
N VAL A 467 21.69 22.17 11.19
CA VAL A 467 21.52 21.34 10.01
C VAL A 467 22.86 20.75 9.59
N THR A 468 22.94 19.42 9.48
CA THR A 468 24.05 18.78 8.76
C THR A 468 23.64 18.56 7.31
N PHE A 469 24.46 19.03 6.37
CA PHE A 469 24.22 18.92 4.94
C PHE A 469 25.36 18.18 4.25
N GLU A 470 25.02 17.13 3.51
CA GLU A 470 25.96 16.28 2.76
C GLU A 470 25.57 16.22 1.29
N GLU A 471 26.56 16.23 0.39
CA GLU A 471 26.35 16.19 -1.05
C GLU A 471 27.17 15.04 -1.70
N LEU A 472 26.53 14.29 -2.59
CA LEU A 472 27.12 13.19 -3.34
C LEU A 472 27.01 13.47 -4.84
N ASP A 473 28.12 13.27 -5.54
CA ASP A 473 28.25 13.50 -6.98
C ASP A 473 28.02 12.19 -7.76
N PRO A 474 26.87 12.03 -8.47
CA PRO A 474 26.56 10.84 -9.24
C PRO A 474 27.38 10.68 -10.52
N SER A 475 28.20 11.67 -10.89
CA SER A 475 29.11 11.58 -12.03
C SER A 475 30.48 10.99 -11.69
N ARG A 476 30.81 10.87 -10.39
CA ARG A 476 32.08 10.29 -9.92
C ARG A 476 32.01 8.76 -9.86
N PRO A 477 32.87 8.03 -10.59
CA PRO A 477 32.82 6.57 -10.61
C PRO A 477 32.90 5.91 -9.22
N GLY A 478 33.79 6.40 -8.34
CA GLY A 478 33.94 5.86 -6.99
C GLY A 478 32.68 5.98 -6.13
N THR A 479 31.95 7.10 -6.22
CA THR A 479 30.66 7.29 -5.53
C THR A 479 29.61 6.32 -6.05
N VAL A 480 29.57 6.11 -7.38
CA VAL A 480 28.60 5.20 -8.01
C VAL A 480 28.91 3.75 -7.68
N ASP A 481 30.19 3.35 -7.64
CA ASP A 481 30.59 1.99 -7.29
C ASP A 481 30.28 1.69 -5.81
N GLU A 482 30.58 2.59 -4.87
CA GLU A 482 30.17 2.43 -3.47
C GLU A 482 28.64 2.32 -3.33
N ALA A 483 27.89 3.18 -4.02
CA ALA A 483 26.43 3.15 -4.00
C ALA A 483 25.88 1.81 -4.53
N ARG A 484 26.45 1.28 -5.62
CA ARG A 484 26.08 -0.04 -6.16
C ARG A 484 26.38 -1.15 -5.16
N ASP A 485 27.54 -1.14 -4.52
CA ASP A 485 27.91 -2.16 -3.53
C ASP A 485 26.94 -2.17 -2.34
N VAL A 486 26.57 -1.00 -1.82
CA VAL A 486 25.59 -0.87 -0.74
C VAL A 486 24.23 -1.45 -1.14
N ILE A 487 23.72 -1.10 -2.33
CA ILE A 487 22.42 -1.60 -2.77
C ILE A 487 22.47 -3.09 -3.08
N ALA A 488 23.55 -3.58 -3.72
CA ALA A 488 23.74 -4.99 -4.02
C ALA A 488 23.75 -5.84 -2.75
N GLN A 489 24.49 -5.42 -1.71
CA GLN A 489 24.54 -6.09 -0.41
C GLN A 489 23.15 -6.19 0.27
N LEU A 490 22.30 -5.19 0.07
CA LEU A 490 20.94 -5.19 0.60
C LEU A 490 19.98 -6.03 -0.26
N ALA A 491 20.12 -5.98 -1.58
CA ALA A 491 19.19 -6.57 -2.53
C ALA A 491 19.44 -8.05 -2.82
N GLN A 492 20.71 -8.51 -2.82
CA GLN A 492 21.06 -9.89 -3.15
C GLN A 492 20.32 -10.90 -2.26
N PRO A 493 20.36 -10.79 -0.91
CA PRO A 493 19.67 -11.78 -0.08
C PRO A 493 18.14 -11.73 -0.24
N TRP A 494 17.59 -10.54 -0.56
CA TRP A 494 16.15 -10.37 -0.80
C TRP A 494 15.69 -11.01 -2.12
N VAL A 495 16.53 -10.96 -3.15
CA VAL A 495 16.18 -11.51 -4.47
C VAL A 495 16.08 -13.04 -4.40
N GLU A 496 16.96 -13.66 -3.61
CA GLU A 496 17.09 -15.10 -3.40
C GLU A 496 16.00 -15.69 -2.47
N ASP A 497 15.57 -14.94 -1.45
CA ASP A 497 14.64 -15.44 -0.43
C ASP A 497 13.20 -15.59 -0.93
N GLN A 498 12.63 -16.76 -0.72
CA GLN A 498 11.25 -17.13 -1.07
C GLN A 498 10.40 -17.50 0.15
N ASP A 499 11.04 -17.65 1.31
CA ASP A 499 10.43 -18.14 2.54
C ASP A 499 10.11 -17.01 3.51
N TYR A 500 10.90 -15.94 3.49
CA TYR A 500 10.73 -14.78 4.37
C TYR A 500 10.71 -15.14 5.86
N SER A 501 11.56 -16.11 6.23
CA SER A 501 11.62 -16.65 7.58
C SER A 501 11.83 -15.56 8.64
N ALA A 502 11.17 -15.71 9.79
CA ALA A 502 11.39 -14.82 10.92
C ALA A 502 12.83 -14.98 11.44
N ASN A 503 13.51 -13.84 11.65
CA ASN A 503 14.83 -13.78 12.26
C ASN A 503 14.78 -12.89 13.52
N PRO A 504 14.37 -13.44 14.68
CA PRO A 504 14.22 -12.66 15.89
C PRO A 504 15.54 -12.02 16.35
N GLY A 505 15.50 -10.76 16.77
CA GLY A 505 16.67 -10.03 17.23
C GLY A 505 16.34 -8.65 17.79
N ARG A 506 17.32 -7.74 17.78
CA ARG A 506 17.20 -6.39 18.37
C ARG A 506 16.01 -5.56 17.86
N TYR A 507 15.53 -5.85 16.64
CA TYR A 507 14.42 -5.14 16.02
C TYR A 507 13.03 -5.63 16.47
N CYS A 508 12.94 -6.74 17.22
CA CYS A 508 11.65 -7.29 17.66
C CYS A 508 10.87 -6.32 18.56
N SER A 509 11.53 -5.55 19.43
CA SER A 509 10.87 -4.68 20.41
C SER A 509 10.08 -3.53 19.79
N SER A 510 10.44 -3.12 18.58
CA SER A 510 9.77 -2.07 17.80
C SER A 510 9.17 -2.59 16.50
N CYS A 511 9.06 -3.91 16.33
CA CYS A 511 8.57 -4.50 15.10
C CYS A 511 7.05 -4.28 14.94
N GLU A 512 6.66 -3.65 13.84
CA GLU A 512 5.27 -3.36 13.50
C GLU A 512 4.44 -4.61 13.19
N ALA A 513 5.08 -5.76 12.94
CA ALA A 513 4.39 -7.03 12.72
C ALA A 513 4.44 -7.96 13.94
N LEU A 514 4.95 -7.49 15.08
CA LEU A 514 5.20 -8.32 16.27
C LEU A 514 3.92 -9.01 16.77
N GLU A 515 2.78 -8.33 16.70
CA GLU A 515 1.47 -8.84 17.13
C GLU A 515 1.11 -10.19 16.48
N TRP A 516 1.61 -10.43 15.27
CA TRP A 516 1.34 -11.63 14.48
C TRP A 516 2.53 -12.61 14.46
N CYS A 517 3.65 -12.26 15.09
CA CYS A 517 4.92 -12.96 14.95
C CYS A 517 5.28 -13.74 16.23
N HIS A 518 4.88 -15.01 16.28
CA HIS A 518 5.17 -15.88 17.42
C HIS A 518 6.68 -15.96 17.77
N PRO A 519 7.61 -16.19 16.81
CA PRO A 519 9.04 -16.22 17.13
C PRO A 519 9.57 -14.90 17.72
N GLY A 520 9.01 -13.76 17.28
CA GLY A 520 9.36 -12.45 17.82
C GLY A 520 8.85 -12.23 19.25
N ILE A 521 7.64 -12.70 19.54
CA ILE A 521 7.04 -12.65 20.87
C ILE A 521 7.85 -13.51 21.86
N GLU A 522 8.19 -14.74 21.48
CA GLU A 522 9.01 -15.66 22.29
C GLU A 522 10.40 -15.09 22.58
N HIS A 523 11.06 -14.48 21.59
CA HIS A 523 12.34 -13.83 21.76
C HIS A 523 12.30 -12.70 22.81
N LEU A 524 11.24 -11.90 22.83
CA LEU A 524 11.08 -10.83 23.80
C LEU A 524 10.70 -11.35 25.19
N ALA A 525 10.00 -12.47 25.30
CA ALA A 525 9.68 -13.12 26.56
C ALA A 525 10.96 -13.65 27.23
N THR A 526 11.77 -14.43 26.51
CA THR A 526 13.02 -15.00 27.02
C THR A 526 14.05 -13.93 27.41
N LYS A 527 14.14 -12.82 26.67
CA LYS A 527 15.03 -11.69 27.02
C LYS A 527 14.63 -11.00 28.34
N LYS A 528 13.35 -11.03 28.73
CA LYS A 528 12.89 -10.46 30.01
C LYS A 528 13.22 -11.37 31.21
N GLU A 529 13.48 -12.65 30.97
CA GLU A 529 13.75 -13.67 32.00
C GLU A 529 15.26 -13.93 32.23
N GLY A 530 16.14 -13.38 31.38
CA GLY A 530 17.59 -13.46 31.56
C GLY A 530 18.13 -12.49 32.63
N PRO A 531 19.15 -12.87 33.43
CA PRO A 531 19.74 -11.99 34.43
C PRO A 531 20.37 -10.75 33.76
N ARG A 532 20.09 -9.57 34.33
CA ARG A 532 20.67 -8.28 33.91
C ARG A 532 22.15 -8.18 34.23
#